data_AF-A0A2N5XFM8-F1
#
_entry.id   AF-A0A2N5XFM8-F1
#
_cell.length_a   1.000
_cell.length_b   1.000
_cell.length_c   1.000
_cell.angle_alpha   90.00
_cell.angle_beta   90.00
_cell.angle_gamma   90.00
#
_symmetry.space_group_name_H-M   'P 1'
#
loop_
_entity.id
_entity.type
_entity.pdbx_description
1 polymer ?
#
loop_
_entity_poly.entity_id
_entity_poly.type
_entity_poly.pdbx_seq_one_letter_code
_entity_poly.pdbx_strand_id
1 'polypeptide(L)'
;METFCVVRGRVGEGGEHVLPCGYAVVDLEATGPSPRRHRVLEVAVVLLDAQCRTERETSTLLDPEGPVGPTHIHGIVRGDTAGAPRFAQIAARLLALLAGRILVGHNVGCDRSFLAAEFARLGTAFPRGPELCTMRLAQTYLPALPGRSLRACCAAAGLADFPAHTALGDARA
;
A
#
# COMPACT_ATOMS: atom_id res chain seq x y z
N MET A 1 21.52 -7.98 14.03
CA MET A 1 22.32 -7.71 12.82
C MET A 1 21.38 -7.06 11.81
N GLU A 2 21.05 -5.79 12.03
CA GLU A 2 20.08 -5.05 11.20
C GLU A 2 20.81 -4.44 10.02
N THR A 3 20.51 -4.93 8.82
CA THR A 3 21.00 -4.31 7.58
C THR A 3 19.99 -3.25 7.19
N PHE A 4 20.09 -2.06 7.78
CA PHE A 4 19.44 -0.89 7.20
C PHE A 4 20.16 -0.58 5.89
N CYS A 5 19.42 -0.47 4.78
CA CYS A 5 19.95 0.10 3.55
C CYS A 5 20.13 1.61 3.78
N VAL A 6 21.26 1.99 4.40
CA VAL A 6 21.60 3.39 4.64
C VAL A 6 22.16 3.96 3.35
N VAL A 7 21.31 4.66 2.57
CA VAL A 7 21.82 5.58 1.57
C VAL A 7 22.36 6.79 2.32
N ARG A 8 23.68 6.82 2.57
CA ARG A 8 24.35 7.95 3.21
C ARG A 8 24.34 9.15 2.26
N GLY A 9 23.36 10.03 2.41
CA GLY A 9 23.36 11.35 1.77
C GLY A 9 24.07 12.37 2.65
N ARG A 10 25.01 13.15 2.08
CA ARG A 10 25.63 14.29 2.77
C ARG A 10 24.86 15.55 2.38
N VAL A 11 24.12 16.14 3.32
CA VAL A 11 23.65 17.53 3.24
C VAL A 11 24.11 18.22 4.51
N GLY A 12 24.59 19.46 4.40
CA GLY A 12 25.38 20.18 5.41
C GLY A 12 24.88 20.10 6.85
N GLU A 13 25.86 20.09 7.76
CA GLU A 13 25.77 20.30 9.21
C GLU A 13 24.83 19.34 10.01
N GLY A 14 25.35 18.17 10.37
CA GLY A 14 25.19 17.65 11.75
C GLY A 14 24.12 16.59 12.07
N GLY A 15 23.27 16.17 11.13
CA GLY A 15 22.27 15.11 11.38
C GLY A 15 22.44 13.88 10.50
N GLU A 16 22.55 12.68 11.07
CA GLU A 16 22.45 11.43 10.30
C GLU A 16 20.99 11.21 9.92
N HIS A 17 20.61 11.61 8.70
CA HIS A 17 19.29 11.34 8.16
C HIS A 17 19.33 10.06 7.34
N VAL A 18 18.58 9.04 7.78
CA VAL A 18 18.37 7.83 6.97
C VAL A 18 17.52 8.25 5.78
N LEU A 19 18.16 8.44 4.62
CA LEU A 19 17.41 8.61 3.39
C LEU A 19 16.67 7.31 3.09
N PRO A 20 15.36 7.37 2.79
CA PRO A 20 14.61 6.16 2.46
C PRO A 20 15.25 5.49 1.25
N CYS A 21 15.39 4.17 1.32
CA CYS A 21 16.00 3.38 0.23
C CYS A 21 15.13 3.36 -1.04
N GLY A 22 13.89 3.85 -0.92
CA GLY A 22 12.93 3.99 -2.00
C GLY A 22 11.51 4.09 -1.47
N TYR A 23 10.57 3.63 -2.26
CA TYR A 23 9.13 3.69 -1.98
C TYR A 23 8.57 2.29 -1.88
N ALA A 24 7.53 2.13 -1.06
CA ALA A 24 6.66 0.97 -1.04
C ALA A 24 5.24 1.46 -1.31
N VAL A 25 4.79 1.29 -2.55
CA VAL A 25 3.41 1.60 -2.95
C VAL A 25 2.53 0.45 -2.49
N VAL A 26 1.51 0.76 -1.70
CA VAL A 26 0.58 -0.21 -1.12
C VAL A 26 -0.83 0.17 -1.52
N ASP A 27 -1.59 -0.85 -1.88
CA ASP A 27 -3.03 -0.80 -2.04
C ASP A 27 -3.63 -2.09 -1.48
N LEU A 28 -4.85 -2.01 -0.97
CA LEU A 28 -5.55 -3.09 -0.30
C LEU A 28 -6.98 -3.25 -0.81
N GLU A 29 -7.38 -4.50 -0.99
CA GLU A 29 -8.79 -4.85 -1.03
C GLU A 29 -9.26 -5.30 0.35
N ALA A 30 -10.50 -4.96 0.71
CA ALA A 30 -11.02 -5.21 2.04
C ALA A 30 -12.48 -5.69 2.03
N THR A 31 -12.89 -6.36 3.10
CA THR A 31 -14.24 -6.89 3.26
C THR A 31 -15.32 -5.82 3.50
N GLY A 32 -15.00 -4.54 3.30
CA GLY A 32 -15.88 -3.41 3.51
C GLY A 32 -15.11 -2.15 3.92
N PRO A 33 -15.81 -1.03 4.19
CA PRO A 33 -15.18 0.30 4.24
C PRO A 33 -14.56 0.66 5.60
N SER A 34 -14.75 -0.16 6.64
CA SER A 34 -14.36 0.18 8.01
C SER A 34 -13.27 -0.75 8.55
N PRO A 35 -12.04 -0.26 8.81
CA PRO A 35 -10.96 -1.09 9.32
C PRO A 35 -11.24 -1.67 10.71
N ARG A 36 -12.15 -1.04 11.48
CA ARG A 36 -12.58 -1.57 12.79
C ARG A 36 -13.44 -2.83 12.68
N ARG A 37 -14.22 -2.96 11.60
CA ARG A 37 -15.22 -4.04 11.42
C ARG A 37 -14.84 -5.04 10.33
N HIS A 38 -13.97 -4.64 9.40
CA HIS A 38 -13.63 -5.38 8.20
C HIS A 38 -12.17 -5.79 8.18
N ARG A 39 -11.87 -6.72 7.29
CA ARG A 39 -10.59 -7.42 7.16
C ARG A 39 -9.96 -7.10 5.81
N VAL A 40 -8.64 -7.21 5.72
CA VAL A 40 -7.93 -7.16 4.43
C VAL A 40 -8.14 -8.48 3.69
N LEU A 41 -8.43 -8.40 2.38
CA LEU A 41 -8.64 -9.52 1.45
C LEU A 41 -7.49 -9.68 0.48
N GLU A 42 -6.90 -8.59 0.03
CA GLU A 42 -5.70 -8.59 -0.80
C GLU A 42 -4.79 -7.48 -0.31
N VAL A 43 -3.49 -7.75 -0.27
CA VAL A 43 -2.48 -6.72 -0.10
C VAL A 43 -1.53 -6.76 -1.27
N ALA A 44 -1.32 -5.62 -1.92
CA ALA A 44 -0.27 -5.44 -2.91
C ALA A 44 0.82 -4.52 -2.39
N VAL A 45 2.07 -4.81 -2.79
CA VAL A 45 3.23 -3.97 -2.54
C VAL A 45 4.06 -3.88 -3.81
N VAL A 46 4.23 -2.66 -4.34
CA VAL A 46 5.16 -2.34 -5.41
C VAL A 46 6.34 -1.59 -4.81
N LEU A 47 7.51 -2.22 -4.83
CA LEU A 47 8.76 -1.63 -4.37
C LEU A 47 9.41 -0.86 -5.50
N LEU A 48 9.67 0.42 -5.26
CA LEU A 48 10.40 1.30 -6.16
C LEU A 48 11.71 1.73 -5.51
N ASP A 49 12.76 1.91 -6.30
CA ASP A 49 13.98 2.57 -5.85
C ASP A 49 13.79 4.09 -5.69
N ALA A 50 14.84 4.80 -5.27
CA ALA A 50 14.80 6.26 -5.08
C ALA A 50 14.60 7.05 -6.39
N GLN A 51 14.71 6.43 -7.57
CA GLN A 51 14.42 7.02 -8.87
C GLN A 51 13.05 6.57 -9.41
N CYS A 52 12.21 5.98 -8.55
CA CYS A 52 10.89 5.44 -8.89
C CYS A 52 10.91 4.30 -9.93
N ARG A 53 12.01 3.56 -10.06
CA ARG A 53 12.07 2.36 -10.90
C ARG A 53 11.63 1.14 -10.11
N THR A 54 10.83 0.27 -10.72
CA THR A 54 10.31 -0.94 -10.09
C THR A 54 11.43 -1.94 -9.77
N GLU A 55 11.55 -2.32 -8.50
CA GLU A 55 12.46 -3.35 -8.03
C GLU A 55 11.77 -4.70 -7.87
N ARG A 56 10.53 -4.68 -7.38
CA ARG A 56 9.74 -5.88 -7.08
C ARG A 56 8.27 -5.54 -6.95
N GLU A 57 7.43 -6.49 -7.31
CA GLU A 57 5.99 -6.43 -7.09
C GLU A 57 5.53 -7.73 -6.43
N THR A 58 4.56 -7.62 -5.53
CA THR A 58 3.93 -8.77 -4.91
C THR A 58 2.49 -8.41 -4.59
N SER A 59 1.58 -9.36 -4.77
CA SER A 59 0.26 -9.32 -4.14
C SER A 59 -0.04 -10.64 -3.47
N THR A 60 -0.94 -10.63 -2.50
CA THR A 60 -1.32 -11.83 -1.75
C THR A 60 -2.77 -11.70 -1.32
N LEU A 61 -3.59 -12.64 -1.78
CA LEU A 61 -4.93 -12.86 -1.22
C LEU A 61 -4.81 -13.36 0.22
N LEU A 62 -5.76 -12.98 1.04
CA LEU A 62 -5.83 -13.32 2.45
C LEU A 62 -7.16 -13.97 2.79
N ASP A 63 -7.13 -14.96 3.69
CA ASP A 63 -8.33 -15.46 4.34
C ASP A 63 -8.76 -14.45 5.42
N PRO A 64 -9.91 -13.75 5.27
CA PRO A 64 -10.40 -12.81 6.28
C PRO A 64 -11.02 -13.53 7.50
N GLU A 65 -11.10 -14.86 7.47
CA GLU A 65 -11.78 -15.69 8.47
C GLU A 65 -13.27 -15.32 8.59
N GLY A 66 -13.91 -14.98 7.47
CA GLY A 66 -15.24 -14.39 7.46
C GLY A 66 -15.85 -14.16 6.08
N PRO A 67 -16.80 -13.20 5.96
CA PRO A 67 -17.34 -12.74 4.69
C PRO A 67 -16.28 -12.01 3.84
N VAL A 68 -16.39 -12.11 2.51
CA VAL A 68 -15.47 -11.50 1.53
C VAL A 68 -16.07 -10.31 0.75
N GLY A 69 -17.33 -9.94 1.01
CA GLY A 69 -17.95 -8.84 0.25
C GLY A 69 -17.25 -7.50 0.52
N PRO A 70 -17.38 -6.47 -0.33
CA PRO A 70 -18.26 -6.39 -1.50
C PRO A 70 -17.60 -6.89 -2.81
N THR A 71 -17.87 -8.14 -3.18
CA THR A 71 -17.36 -8.79 -4.41
C THR A 71 -17.66 -8.02 -5.71
N HIS A 72 -18.74 -7.24 -5.77
CA HIS A 72 -19.05 -6.43 -6.96
C HIS A 72 -18.07 -5.28 -7.20
N ILE A 73 -17.22 -4.95 -6.23
CA ILE A 73 -16.17 -3.93 -6.35
C ILE A 73 -14.88 -4.58 -6.84
N HIS A 74 -14.36 -5.54 -6.07
CA HIS A 74 -13.01 -6.11 -6.27
C HIS A 74 -12.98 -7.49 -6.94
N GLY A 75 -14.14 -8.10 -7.26
CA GLY A 75 -14.23 -9.42 -7.90
C GLY A 75 -13.91 -10.62 -7.01
N ILE A 76 -13.18 -10.44 -5.89
CA ILE A 76 -12.81 -11.52 -4.96
C ILE A 76 -14.06 -12.22 -4.37
N VAL A 77 -14.14 -13.54 -4.58
CA VAL A 77 -15.14 -14.44 -4.01
C VAL A 77 -14.55 -15.35 -2.92
N ARG A 78 -15.41 -16.02 -2.15
CA ARG A 78 -14.99 -16.93 -1.06
C ARG A 78 -14.07 -18.05 -1.56
N GLY A 79 -14.26 -18.49 -2.80
CA GLY A 79 -13.41 -19.52 -3.42
C GLY A 79 -11.96 -19.07 -3.58
N ASP A 80 -11.73 -17.79 -3.86
CA ASP A 80 -10.38 -17.25 -4.11
C ASP A 80 -9.56 -17.16 -2.82
N THR A 81 -10.21 -16.94 -1.68
CA THR A 81 -9.56 -16.86 -0.37
C THR A 81 -9.42 -18.23 0.29
N ALA A 82 -9.92 -19.30 -0.32
CA ALA A 82 -9.84 -20.64 0.25
C ALA A 82 -8.38 -21.15 0.24
N GLY A 83 -7.82 -21.38 1.43
CA GLY A 83 -6.41 -21.78 1.57
C GLY A 83 -5.41 -20.63 1.45
N ALA A 84 -5.88 -19.39 1.25
CA ALA A 84 -5.05 -18.21 1.34
C ALA A 84 -4.50 -18.03 2.77
N PRO A 85 -3.30 -17.46 2.95
CA PRO A 85 -2.77 -17.19 4.27
C PRO A 85 -3.64 -16.18 5.01
N ARG A 86 -3.71 -16.29 6.34
CA ARG A 86 -4.26 -15.25 7.20
C ARG A 86 -3.25 -14.11 7.32
N PHE A 87 -3.72 -12.91 7.68
CA PHE A 87 -2.85 -11.75 7.86
C PHE A 87 -1.66 -12.03 8.81
N ALA A 88 -1.89 -12.75 9.91
CA ALA A 88 -0.84 -13.15 10.87
C ALA A 88 0.35 -13.86 10.21
N GLN A 89 0.10 -14.65 9.17
CA GLN A 89 1.13 -15.45 8.49
C GLN A 89 1.99 -14.61 7.54
N ILE A 90 1.50 -13.46 7.09
CA ILE A 90 2.24 -12.55 6.19
C ILE A 90 2.80 -11.31 6.89
N ALA A 91 2.35 -11.00 8.11
CA ALA A 91 2.62 -9.75 8.81
C ALA A 91 4.13 -9.42 8.89
N ALA A 92 4.96 -10.39 9.28
CA ALA A 92 6.41 -10.20 9.38
C ALA A 92 7.07 -9.92 8.02
N ARG A 93 6.66 -10.66 6.98
CA ARG A 93 7.14 -10.43 5.61
C ARG A 93 6.71 -9.07 5.09
N LEU A 94 5.48 -8.65 5.37
CA LEU A 94 4.98 -7.34 4.99
C LEU A 94 5.80 -6.23 5.65
N LEU A 95 6.07 -6.30 6.96
CA LEU A 95 6.95 -5.33 7.64
C LEU A 95 8.34 -5.27 7.00
N ALA A 96 8.92 -6.42 6.64
CA ALA A 96 10.22 -6.46 6.00
C ALA A 96 10.22 -5.77 4.62
N LEU A 97 9.13 -5.86 3.85
CA LEU A 97 8.99 -5.15 2.57
C LEU A 97 8.91 -3.63 2.76
N LEU A 98 8.22 -3.18 3.81
CA LEU A 98 7.99 -1.75 4.08
C LEU A 98 9.16 -1.08 4.81
N ALA A 99 10.05 -1.85 5.43
CA ALA A 99 11.14 -1.33 6.25
C ALA A 99 12.08 -0.40 5.46
N GLY A 100 12.34 0.79 6.01
CA GLY A 100 13.26 1.78 5.42
C GLY A 100 12.72 2.50 4.17
N ARG A 101 11.44 2.34 3.84
CA ARG A 101 10.80 2.94 2.65
C ARG A 101 9.75 3.98 3.03
N ILE A 102 9.47 4.90 2.11
CA ILE A 102 8.29 5.75 2.18
C ILE A 102 7.06 4.94 1.80
N LEU A 103 6.05 4.90 2.68
CA LEU A 103 4.77 4.28 2.35
C LEU A 103 4.00 5.18 1.38
N VAL A 104 3.63 4.65 0.22
CA VAL A 104 2.92 5.37 -0.82
C VAL A 104 1.56 4.72 -1.06
N GLY A 105 0.53 5.52 -1.34
CA GLY A 105 -0.76 5.01 -1.76
C GLY A 105 -1.67 6.12 -2.28
N HIS A 106 -2.71 5.74 -3.01
CA HIS A 106 -3.74 6.67 -3.45
C HIS A 106 -4.85 6.73 -2.41
N ASN A 107 -4.87 7.81 -1.60
CA ASN A 107 -5.59 7.84 -0.32
C ASN A 107 -4.97 6.93 0.76
N VAL A 108 -3.62 6.91 0.86
CA VAL A 108 -2.80 6.06 1.74
C VAL A 108 -3.26 5.96 3.21
N GLY A 109 -3.99 6.95 3.71
CA GLY A 109 -4.57 6.90 5.06
C GLY A 109 -5.58 5.76 5.22
N CYS A 110 -6.28 5.38 4.14
CA CYS A 110 -7.16 4.23 4.09
C CYS A 110 -6.37 2.94 4.33
N ASP A 111 -5.38 2.66 3.48
CA ASP A 111 -4.54 1.46 3.54
C ASP A 111 -3.84 1.34 4.88
N ARG A 112 -3.21 2.44 5.33
CA ARG A 112 -2.57 2.53 6.64
C ARG A 112 -3.53 2.15 7.76
N SER A 113 -4.77 2.63 7.72
CA SER A 113 -5.75 2.36 8.78
C SER A 113 -6.16 0.88 8.84
N PHE A 114 -6.23 0.20 7.69
CA PHE A 114 -6.47 -1.25 7.61
C PHE A 114 -5.27 -2.05 8.09
N LEU A 115 -4.05 -1.71 7.65
CA LEU A 115 -2.83 -2.33 8.16
C LEU A 115 -2.73 -2.16 9.68
N ALA A 116 -2.93 -0.94 10.19
CA ALA A 116 -2.91 -0.68 11.63
C ALA A 116 -3.94 -1.52 12.40
N ALA A 117 -5.15 -1.70 11.87
CA ALA A 117 -6.15 -2.55 12.49
C ALA A 117 -5.77 -4.03 12.48
N GLU A 118 -5.22 -4.54 11.37
CA GLU A 118 -4.76 -5.93 11.30
C GLU A 118 -3.57 -6.19 12.25
N PHE A 119 -2.57 -5.31 12.29
CA PHE A 119 -1.46 -5.42 13.25
C PHE A 119 -1.94 -5.34 14.70
N ALA A 120 -2.92 -4.46 14.99
CA ALA A 120 -3.49 -4.34 16.33
C ALA A 120 -4.21 -5.63 16.77
N ARG A 121 -4.86 -6.36 15.86
CA ARG A 121 -5.44 -7.69 16.16
C ARG A 121 -4.38 -8.74 16.52
N LEU A 122 -3.15 -8.56 16.04
CA LEU A 122 -1.99 -9.38 16.42
C LEU A 122 -1.32 -8.91 17.72
N GLY A 123 -1.85 -7.89 18.39
CA GLY A 123 -1.24 -7.31 19.59
C GLY A 123 0.00 -6.46 19.32
N THR A 124 0.18 -5.97 18.09
CA THR A 124 1.34 -5.18 17.69
C THR A 124 0.93 -3.86 17.03
N ALA A 125 1.78 -2.84 17.09
CA ALA A 125 1.52 -1.58 16.41
C ALA A 125 2.07 -1.62 14.98
N PHE A 126 1.28 -1.11 14.01
CA PHE A 126 1.83 -0.83 12.69
C PHE A 126 2.84 0.34 12.78
N PRO A 127 4.05 0.21 12.22
CA PRO A 127 5.08 1.23 12.36
C PRO A 127 4.64 2.62 11.90
N ARG A 128 5.21 3.63 12.55
CA ARG A 128 5.17 5.01 12.07
C ARG A 128 6.33 5.21 11.10
N GLY A 129 6.13 6.04 10.09
CA GLY A 129 7.13 6.33 9.07
C GLY A 129 6.66 7.43 8.14
N PRO A 130 7.52 7.86 7.21
CA PRO A 130 7.15 8.82 6.18
C PRO A 130 6.11 8.21 5.23
N GLU A 131 5.15 9.04 4.84
CA GLU A 131 4.03 8.67 3.97
C GLU A 131 3.85 9.69 2.85
N LEU A 132 3.44 9.21 1.68
CA LEU A 132 3.13 10.05 0.53
C LEU A 132 1.79 9.59 -0.06
N CYS A 133 0.84 10.53 -0.14
CA CYS A 133 -0.49 10.27 -0.67
C CYS A 133 -0.63 10.87 -2.06
N THR A 134 -0.72 10.04 -3.10
CA THR A 134 -0.80 10.52 -4.49
C THR A 134 -2.09 11.32 -4.75
N MET A 135 -3.19 10.97 -4.07
CA MET A 135 -4.44 11.77 -4.09
C MET A 135 -4.23 13.20 -3.57
N ARG A 136 -3.40 13.39 -2.53
CA ARG A 136 -3.06 14.73 -2.02
C ARG A 136 -2.12 15.46 -2.96
N LEU A 137 -1.09 14.78 -3.47
CA LEU A 137 -0.17 15.36 -4.46
C LEU A 137 -0.90 15.82 -5.72
N ALA A 138 -1.94 15.09 -6.16
CA ALA A 138 -2.74 15.46 -7.32
C ALA A 138 -3.40 16.84 -7.15
N GLN A 139 -3.69 17.29 -5.93
CA GLN A 139 -4.21 18.65 -5.69
C GLN A 139 -3.20 19.72 -6.11
N THR A 140 -1.92 19.44 -5.94
CA THR A 140 -0.82 20.36 -6.29
C THR A 140 -0.41 20.22 -7.75
N TYR A 141 -0.25 18.99 -8.24
CA TYR A 141 0.36 18.73 -9.56
C TYR A 141 -0.63 18.56 -10.70
N LEU A 142 -1.91 18.31 -10.39
CA LEU A 142 -2.97 18.16 -11.40
C LEU A 142 -4.14 19.12 -11.13
N PRO A 143 -3.92 20.41 -10.81
CA PRO A 143 -4.93 21.30 -10.21
C PRO A 143 -6.23 21.42 -11.04
N ALA A 144 -6.16 21.24 -12.36
CA ALA A 144 -7.30 21.35 -13.27
C ALA A 144 -8.28 20.16 -13.25
N LEU A 145 -7.97 19.03 -12.59
CA LEU A 145 -8.89 17.89 -12.60
C LEU A 145 -10.14 18.15 -11.73
N PRO A 146 -11.33 17.78 -12.23
CA PRO A 146 -12.59 17.93 -11.48
C PRO A 146 -12.69 16.96 -10.30
N GLY A 147 -11.88 15.89 -10.30
CA GLY A 147 -11.86 14.87 -9.26
C GLY A 147 -10.45 14.32 -9.05
N ARG A 148 -10.26 13.68 -7.89
CA ARG A 148 -8.98 13.11 -7.44
C ARG A 148 -9.00 11.61 -7.30
N SER A 149 -9.97 10.91 -7.92
CA SER A 149 -9.92 9.45 -7.94
C SER A 149 -8.68 8.97 -8.69
N LEU A 150 -8.24 7.74 -8.37
CA LEU A 150 -7.11 7.11 -9.04
C LEU A 150 -7.30 7.16 -10.55
N ARG A 151 -8.46 6.68 -11.03
CA ARG A 151 -8.84 6.71 -12.45
C ARG A 151 -8.73 8.09 -13.09
N ALA A 152 -9.19 9.15 -12.41
CA ALA A 152 -9.09 10.51 -12.94
C ALA A 152 -7.64 11.00 -13.03
N CYS A 153 -6.81 10.66 -12.03
CA CYS A 153 -5.40 11.01 -12.02
C CYS A 153 -4.62 10.24 -13.10
N CYS A 154 -4.86 8.93 -13.24
CA CYS A 154 -4.22 8.10 -14.27
C CYS A 154 -4.61 8.56 -15.68
N ALA A 155 -5.89 8.85 -15.92
CA ALA A 155 -6.35 9.39 -17.20
C ALA A 155 -5.65 10.72 -17.55
N ALA A 156 -5.50 11.62 -16.57
CA ALA A 156 -4.80 12.89 -16.76
C ALA A 156 -3.30 12.72 -17.04
N ALA A 157 -2.69 11.67 -16.50
CA ALA A 157 -1.29 11.32 -16.71
C ALA A 157 -1.06 10.52 -18.01
N GLY A 158 -2.12 10.20 -18.78
CA GLY A 158 -2.04 9.38 -19.99
C GLY A 158 -1.94 7.86 -19.72
N LEU A 159 -2.26 7.41 -18.51
CA LEU A 159 -2.23 6.01 -18.05
C LEU A 159 -3.64 5.41 -18.07
N ALA A 160 -4.28 5.39 -19.23
CA ALA A 160 -5.73 5.16 -19.33
C ALA A 160 -6.16 3.71 -19.02
N ASP A 161 -5.26 2.73 -19.11
CA ASP A 161 -5.58 1.31 -18.98
C ASP A 161 -4.76 0.64 -17.88
N PHE A 162 -5.43 0.27 -16.80
CA PHE A 162 -4.90 -0.60 -15.74
C PHE A 162 -6.02 -1.50 -15.20
N PRO A 163 -5.72 -2.69 -14.65
CA PRO A 163 -6.71 -3.57 -14.07
C PRO A 163 -7.23 -3.01 -12.73
N ALA A 164 -8.14 -2.05 -12.83
CA ALA A 164 -8.74 -1.36 -11.69
C ALA A 164 -9.46 -2.33 -10.74
N HIS A 165 -9.45 -2.00 -9.45
CA HIS A 165 -10.08 -2.80 -8.38
C HIS A 165 -9.44 -4.18 -8.17
N THR A 166 -8.15 -4.26 -8.48
CA THR A 166 -7.25 -5.28 -7.95
C THR A 166 -6.17 -4.55 -7.17
N ALA A 167 -5.74 -5.08 -6.03
CA ALA A 167 -4.77 -4.36 -5.20
C ALA A 167 -3.47 -4.09 -6.00
N LEU A 168 -3.01 -5.05 -6.81
CA LEU A 168 -1.80 -4.86 -7.62
C LEU A 168 -2.01 -3.89 -8.79
N GLY A 169 -3.18 -3.91 -9.41
CA GLY A 169 -3.52 -2.97 -10.47
C GLY A 169 -3.54 -1.54 -9.98
N ASP A 170 -4.19 -1.31 -8.83
CA ASP A 170 -4.34 0.01 -8.22
C ASP A 170 -3.00 0.50 -7.65
N ALA A 171 -2.16 -0.37 -7.09
CA ALA A 171 -0.81 -0.01 -6.63
C ALA A 171 0.18 0.33 -7.76
N ARG A 172 -0.03 -0.20 -8.97
CA ARG A 172 0.81 0.11 -10.15
C ARG A 172 0.43 1.42 -10.85
N ALA A 173 -0.83 1.84 -10.71
CA ALA A 173 -1.44 2.95 -11.45
C ALA A 173 -1.08 4.34 -10.89
#